data_AF-T2JBV7-F1
#
_entry.id   AF-T2JBV7-F1
#
_cell.length_a   1.000
_cell.length_b   1.000
_cell.length_c   1.000
_cell.angle_alpha   90.00
_cell.angle_beta   90.00
_cell.angle_gamma   90.00
#
_symmetry.space_group_name_H-M   'P 1'
#
loop_
_entity.id
_entity.type
_entity.pdbx_description
1 polymer ?
#
loop_
_entity_poly.entity_id
_entity_poly.type
_entity_poly.pdbx_seq_one_letter_code
_entity_poly.pdbx_strand_id
1 'polypeptide(L)' 'MREILNFFGHKVVHIPPLCKLNPLYEQLVGLRFRALSYLADDCKEDISEFI' A
#
# COMPACT_ATOMS: atom_id res chain seq x y z
N MET A 1 -12.15 -10.48 -8.91
CA MET A 1 -11.25 -9.83 -9.87
C MET A 1 -9.84 -10.25 -9.48
N ARG A 2 -9.21 -11.16 -10.23
CA ARG A 2 -7.93 -11.81 -9.85
C ARG A 2 -6.81 -11.14 -10.63
N GLU A 3 -5.96 -10.39 -9.96
CA GLU A 3 -4.78 -9.78 -10.59
C GLU A 3 -3.59 -10.72 -10.38
N ILE A 4 -3.11 -11.29 -11.49
CA ILE A 4 -2.01 -12.24 -11.54
C ILE A 4 -0.78 -11.46 -12.00
N LEU A 5 0.13 -11.15 -11.08
CA LEU A 5 1.39 -10.50 -11.43
C LEU A 5 2.38 -11.55 -11.96
N ASN A 6 2.57 -11.55 -13.29
CA ASN A 6 3.51 -12.43 -13.96
C ASN A 6 4.94 -11.92 -13.79
N PHE A 7 5.70 -12.53 -12.89
CA PHE A 7 7.17 -12.48 -12.96
C PHE A 7 7.67 -13.83 -13.50
N PHE A 8 8.23 -13.76 -14.71
CA PHE A 8 9.24 -14.69 -15.22
C PHE A 8 8.99 -16.19 -15.01
N GLY A 9 8.09 -16.74 -15.83
CA GLY A 9 8.29 -18.09 -16.40
C GLY A 9 8.11 -19.34 -15.52
N HIS A 10 7.84 -19.26 -14.21
CA HIS A 10 7.58 -20.47 -13.41
C HIS A 10 6.44 -20.29 -12.39
N LYS A 11 5.28 -20.85 -12.71
CA LYS A 11 4.13 -21.01 -11.78
C LYS A 11 4.49 -22.05 -10.72
N VAL A 12 5.04 -21.65 -9.59
CA VAL A 12 5.23 -22.58 -8.47
C VAL A 12 4.79 -21.89 -7.18
N VAL A 13 3.64 -22.35 -6.67
CA VAL A 13 3.01 -22.05 -5.36
C VAL A 13 2.04 -20.87 -5.31
N HIS A 14 0.88 -21.17 -4.72
CA HIS A 14 -0.15 -20.23 -4.28
C HIS A 14 0.43 -19.34 -3.15
N ILE A 15 1.17 -18.29 -3.50
CA ILE A 15 1.57 -17.27 -2.52
C ILE A 15 0.27 -16.71 -1.92
N PRO A 16 -0.01 -16.90 -0.63
CA PRO A 16 -1.13 -16.24 0.01
C PRO A 16 -0.91 -14.73 -0.17
N PRO A 17 -1.97 -13.95 -0.32
CA PRO A 17 -1.84 -12.53 -0.56
C PRO A 17 -0.89 -11.95 0.49
N LEU A 18 0.23 -11.39 0.03
CA LEU A 18 1.15 -10.59 0.84
C LEU A 18 0.38 -9.48 1.61
N CYS A 19 -0.87 -9.23 1.21
CA CYS A 19 -1.91 -8.43 1.85
C CYS A 19 -2.29 -8.82 3.30
N LYS A 20 -1.58 -9.75 3.96
CA LYS A 20 -1.68 -9.94 5.42
C LYS A 20 -0.35 -10.24 6.12
N LEU A 21 0.76 -10.23 5.37
CA LEU A 21 2.03 -10.85 5.77
C LEU A 21 3.13 -9.84 6.15
N ASN A 22 2.78 -8.59 6.44
CA ASN A 22 3.70 -7.69 7.11
C ASN A 22 3.06 -7.19 8.41
N PRO A 23 3.53 -7.61 9.60
CA PRO A 23 3.00 -7.13 10.89
C PRO A 23 3.14 -5.60 11.05
N LEU A 24 3.89 -4.95 10.17
CA LEU A 24 4.07 -3.50 10.09
C LEU A 24 3.15 -2.81 9.06
N TYR A 25 2.34 -3.54 8.30
CA TYR A 25 1.49 -2.96 7.24
C TYR A 25 0.45 -1.99 7.82
N GLU A 26 -0.25 -2.40 8.87
CA GLU A 26 -1.23 -1.54 9.55
C GLU A 26 -0.57 -0.27 10.11
N GLN A 27 0.64 -0.41 10.64
CA GLN A 27 1.42 0.71 11.17
C GLN A 27 1.87 1.67 10.05
N LEU A 28 2.27 1.14 8.90
CA LEU A 28 2.68 1.93 7.74
C LEU A 28 1.49 2.67 7.11
N VAL A 29 0.33 2.01 7.00
CA VAL A 29 -0.91 2.66 6.52
C VAL A 29 -1.37 3.75 7.49
N GLY A 30 -1.27 3.51 8.80
CA GLY A 30 -1.54 4.53 9.82
C GLY A 30 -0.56 5.71 9.76
N LEU A 31 0.70 5.49 9.38
CA LEU A 31 1.66 6.57 9.14
C LEU A 31 1.34 7.33 7.85
N ARG A 32 0.99 6.63 6.75
CA ARG A 32 0.56 7.25 5.49
C ARG A 32 -0.63 8.19 5.73
N PHE A 33 -1.65 7.73 6.46
CA PHE A 33 -2.81 8.57 6.75
C PHE A 33 -2.43 9.83 7.53
N ARG A 34 -1.61 9.70 8.58
CA ARG A 34 -1.14 10.85 9.36
C ARG A 34 -0.31 11.82 8.54
N ALA A 35 0.58 11.32 7.68
CA ALA A 35 1.39 12.15 6.79
C ALA A 35 0.52 12.91 5.77
N LEU A 36 -0.45 12.23 5.15
CA LEU A 36 -1.39 12.85 4.22
C LEU A 36 -2.27 13.90 4.91
N SER A 37 -2.78 13.61 6.11
CA SER A 37 -3.54 14.59 6.90
C SER A 37 -2.69 15.81 7.26
N TYR A 38 -1.42 15.61 7.63
CA TYR A 38 -0.51 16.72 7.92
C TYR A 38 -0.26 17.61 6.68
N LEU A 39 0.02 16.99 5.53
CA LEU A 39 0.23 17.71 4.27
C LEU A 39 -1.03 18.47 3.84
N ALA A 40 -2.21 17.87 4.00
CA ALA A 40 -3.48 18.46 3.60
C ALA A 40 -3.95 19.59 4.55
N ASP A 41 -3.82 19.39 5.86
CA ASP A 41 -4.39 20.27 6.89
C ASP A 41 -3.41 21.38 7.33
N ASP A 42 -2.15 21.00 7.59
CA ASP A 42 -1.12 21.90 8.13
C ASP A 42 -0.35 22.61 7.01
N CYS A 43 0.12 21.85 6.01
CA CYS A 43 0.86 22.40 4.87
C CYS A 43 -0.03 22.95 3.75
N LYS A 44 -1.32 22.58 3.72
CA LYS A 44 -2.30 22.93 2.66
C LYS A 44 -1.82 22.61 1.24
N GLU A 45 -1.04 21.54 1.09
CA GLU A 45 -0.66 21.04 -0.23
C GLU A 45 -1.81 20.25 -0.86
N ASP A 46 -1.85 20.24 -2.20
CA ASP A 46 -2.78 19.39 -2.93
C ASP A 46 -2.29 17.95 -2.86
N ILE A 47 -3.04 17.12 -2.12
CA ILE A 47 -2.71 15.71 -1.91
C ILE A 47 -3.43 14.77 -2.88
N SER A 48 -4.16 15.30 -3.88
CA SER A 48 -4.91 14.49 -4.85
C SER A 48 -3.98 13.58 -5.66
N GLU A 49 -2.70 13.94 -5.78
CA GLU A 49 -1.67 13.14 -6.44
C GLU A 49 -1.18 11.94 -5.60
N PHE A 50 -1.51 11.89 -4.29
CA PHE A 50 -1.03 10.86 -3.36
C PHE A 50 -2.12 9.88 -2.86
N ILE A 51 -3.37 10.05 -3.32
CA ILE A 51 -4.53 9.17 -3.05
C ILE A 51 -4.58 8.05 -4.09
#